data_AF-A0A5K0XYG3-F1
#
_entry.id   AF-A0A5K0XYG3-F1
#
_cell.length_a   1.000
_cell.length_b   1.000
_cell.length_c   1.000
_cell.angle_alpha   90.00
_cell.angle_beta   90.00
_cell.angle_gamma   90.00
#
_symmetry.space_group_name_H-M   'P 1'
#
loop_
_entity.id
_entity.type
_entity.pdbx_description
1 polymer ?
#
loop_
_entity_poly.entity_id
_entity_poly.type
_entity_poly.pdbx_seq_one_letter_code
_entity_poly.pdbx_strand_id
1 'polypeptide(L)'
;MADSNQSSSSNSMKGTDDQGHGTLKITSILINDTYYLSWAKAARLFLSGRSKVGYINGRISPPLKTDPNYEDWESENDMVMAWLMDSVKEGFG
;
A
#
# COMPACT_ATOMS: atom_id res chain seq x y z
N MET A 1 6.79 51.94 10.03
CA MET A 1 7.02 50.49 10.24
C MET A 1 5.71 49.93 10.75
N ALA A 2 4.97 49.21 9.92
CA ALA A 2 3.71 48.54 10.26
C ALA A 2 3.62 47.27 9.40
N ASP A 3 3.25 46.18 10.06
CA ASP A 3 3.48 44.77 9.71
C ASP A 3 2.84 44.26 8.42
N SER A 4 3.61 43.39 7.76
CA SER A 4 3.15 42.38 6.81
C SER A 4 2.33 41.32 7.53
N ASN A 5 1.14 40.97 7.02
CA ASN A 5 0.68 39.58 7.08
C ASN A 5 -0.31 39.29 5.95
N GLN A 6 0.21 38.75 4.84
CA GLN A 6 -0.58 38.12 3.79
C GLN A 6 -1.15 36.82 4.32
N SER A 7 -2.45 36.79 4.61
CA SER A 7 -3.18 35.54 4.82
C SER A 7 -3.41 34.86 3.46
N SER A 8 -2.55 33.90 3.13
CA SER A 8 -2.79 32.97 2.04
C SER A 8 -3.98 32.07 2.40
N SER A 9 -5.12 32.30 1.76
CA SER A 9 -6.30 31.45 1.87
C SER A 9 -5.98 30.01 1.49
N SER A 10 -6.13 29.10 2.45
CA SER A 10 -5.91 27.66 2.29
C SER A 10 -6.92 27.07 1.30
N ASN A 11 -6.43 26.52 0.20
CA ASN A 11 -7.21 25.67 -0.71
C ASN A 11 -7.52 24.35 0.00
N SER A 12 -8.75 24.21 0.51
CA SER A 12 -9.29 22.92 0.95
C SER A 12 -9.79 22.14 -0.27
N MET A 13 -8.90 21.38 -0.90
CA MET A 13 -9.31 20.32 -1.83
C MET A 13 -9.76 19.11 -1.02
N LYS A 14 -11.07 19.07 -0.77
CA LYS A 14 -11.76 17.92 -0.19
C LYS A 14 -11.79 16.80 -1.22
N GLY A 15 -10.77 15.95 -1.22
CA GLY A 15 -10.82 14.65 -1.88
C GLY A 15 -11.80 13.78 -1.12
N THR A 16 -12.97 13.53 -1.70
CA THR A 16 -13.82 12.42 -1.29
C THR A 16 -13.19 11.16 -1.86
N ASP A 17 -12.53 10.39 -1.00
CA ASP A 17 -12.15 9.00 -1.28
C ASP A 17 -13.43 8.18 -1.51
N ASP A 18 -13.90 8.17 -2.76
CA ASP A 18 -14.76 7.11 -3.28
C ASP A 18 -13.87 5.86 -3.39
N GLN A 19 -13.71 5.17 -2.26
CA GLN A 19 -13.06 3.87 -2.18
C GLN A 19 -14.03 2.84 -2.77
N GLY A 20 -14.23 2.93 -4.09
CA GLY A 20 -14.95 1.97 -4.87
C GLY A 20 -14.33 0.59 -4.66
N HIS A 21 -15.18 -0.34 -4.25
CA HIS A 21 -14.98 -1.79 -4.15
C HIS A 21 -14.61 -2.40 -5.52
N GLY A 22 -13.50 -1.96 -6.10
CA GLY A 22 -12.91 -2.58 -7.26
C GLY A 22 -12.00 -3.71 -6.79
N THR A 23 -12.38 -4.95 -7.10
CA THR A 23 -11.54 -6.14 -6.95
C THR A 23 -10.20 -5.92 -7.66
N LEU A 24 -9.22 -5.43 -6.93
CA LEU A 24 -7.88 -5.12 -7.43
C LEU A 24 -7.04 -6.40 -7.44
N LYS A 25 -7.28 -7.23 -8.47
CA LYS A 25 -6.48 -8.43 -8.73
C LYS A 25 -5.06 -8.04 -9.11
N ILE A 26 -4.08 -8.58 -8.40
CA ILE A 26 -2.66 -8.29 -8.64
C ILE A 26 -2.18 -8.92 -9.94
N THR A 27 -2.67 -10.11 -10.33
CA THR A 27 -2.42 -10.73 -11.65
C THR A 27 -3.20 -12.04 -11.82
N SER A 28 -3.74 -12.31 -13.01
CA SER A 28 -4.39 -13.58 -13.37
C SER A 28 -3.42 -14.67 -13.89
N ILE A 29 -2.11 -14.58 -13.59
CA ILE A 29 -1.09 -15.42 -14.22
C ILE A 29 -0.60 -16.51 -13.25
N LEU A 30 -0.73 -17.77 -13.69
CA LEU A 30 -0.26 -18.98 -13.00
C LEU A 30 1.21 -18.90 -12.60
N ILE A 31 1.51 -19.16 -11.32
CA ILE A 31 2.87 -19.08 -10.77
C ILE A 31 3.56 -20.44 -10.96
N ASN A 32 4.28 -20.60 -12.06
CA ASN A 32 5.33 -21.63 -12.18
C ASN A 32 6.70 -20.97 -11.85
N ASP A 33 7.78 -21.75 -11.71
CA ASP A 33 9.14 -21.24 -11.43
C ASP A 33 9.61 -20.14 -12.40
N THR A 34 9.07 -20.13 -13.63
CA THR A 34 9.31 -19.10 -14.66
C THR A 34 8.53 -17.80 -14.43
N TYR A 35 7.38 -17.88 -13.76
CA TYR A 35 6.48 -16.76 -13.52
C TYR A 35 6.67 -16.10 -12.16
N TYR A 36 7.41 -16.70 -11.22
CA TYR A 36 7.74 -16.08 -9.95
C TYR A 36 8.39 -14.69 -10.13
N LEU A 37 9.35 -14.57 -11.06
CA LEU A 37 10.01 -13.28 -11.31
C LEU A 37 9.04 -12.24 -11.89
N SER A 38 8.11 -12.67 -12.75
CA SER A 38 7.08 -11.80 -13.33
C SER A 38 6.04 -11.39 -12.29
N TRP A 39 5.59 -12.33 -11.46
CA TRP A 39 4.71 -12.08 -10.32
C TRP A 39 5.38 -11.14 -9.32
N ALA A 40 6.63 -11.37 -8.95
CA ALA A 40 7.36 -10.53 -8.01
C ALA A 40 7.52 -9.10 -8.55
N LYS A 41 7.74 -8.92 -9.87
CA LYS A 41 7.72 -7.61 -10.52
C LYS A 41 6.34 -6.96 -10.45
N ALA A 42 5.27 -7.69 -10.75
CA ALA A 42 3.90 -7.19 -10.69
C ALA A 42 3.49 -6.79 -9.26
N ALA A 43 3.73 -7.67 -8.27
CA ALA A 43 3.51 -7.41 -6.85
C ALA A 43 4.31 -6.19 -6.38
N ARG A 44 5.58 -6.07 -6.79
CA ARG A 44 6.40 -4.88 -6.47
C ARG A 44 5.83 -3.61 -7.08
N LEU A 45 5.37 -3.63 -8.33
CA LEU A 45 4.74 -2.47 -8.98
C LEU A 45 3.44 -2.09 -8.29
N PHE A 46 2.59 -3.06 -7.99
CA PHE A 46 1.32 -2.87 -7.29
C PHE A 46 1.51 -2.21 -5.91
N LEU A 47 2.48 -2.71 -5.13
CA LEU A 47 2.81 -2.16 -3.81
C LEU A 47 3.50 -0.81 -3.91
N SER A 48 4.36 -0.61 -4.91
CA SER A 48 5.02 0.68 -5.15
C SER A 48 4.02 1.77 -5.52
N GLY A 49 3.00 1.44 -6.33
CA GLY A 49 1.92 2.38 -6.66
C GLY A 49 1.06 2.80 -5.45
N ARG A 50 1.15 2.06 -4.34
CA ARG A 50 0.44 2.34 -3.07
C ARG A 50 1.35 2.82 -1.95
N SER A 51 2.63 3.06 -2.23
CA SER A 51 3.64 3.39 -1.21
C SER A 51 3.78 2.33 -0.11
N LYS A 52 3.37 1.08 -0.35
CA LYS A 52 3.42 -0.03 0.62
C LYS A 52 4.63 -0.95 0.45
N VAL A 53 5.49 -0.71 -0.55
CA VAL A 53 6.70 -1.54 -0.77
C VAL A 53 7.64 -1.56 0.45
N GLY A 54 7.56 -0.55 1.33
CA GLY A 54 8.32 -0.46 2.57
C GLY A 54 8.05 -1.58 3.57
N TYR A 55 6.83 -2.12 3.59
CA TYR A 55 6.44 -3.24 4.45
C TYR A 55 7.16 -4.54 4.07
N ILE A 56 7.47 -4.74 2.79
CA ILE A 56 8.13 -5.95 2.29
C ILE A 56 9.65 -5.89 2.41
N ASN A 57 10.25 -4.72 2.14
CA ASN A 57 11.71 -4.56 2.20
C ASN A 57 12.23 -4.12 3.57
N GLY A 58 11.36 -4.03 4.58
CA GLY A 58 11.72 -3.65 5.95
C GLY A 58 12.00 -2.16 6.16
N ARG A 59 11.89 -1.31 5.13
CA ARG A 59 12.00 0.15 5.31
C ARG A 59 10.93 0.72 6.22
N ILE A 60 9.74 0.12 6.22
CA ILE A 60 8.71 0.36 7.22
C ILE A 60 8.79 -0.80 8.20
N SER A 61 9.49 -0.58 9.31
CA SER A 61 9.69 -1.59 10.36
C SER A 61 8.53 -1.56 11.37
N PRO A 62 8.22 -2.71 12.01
CA PRO A 62 7.26 -2.74 13.10
C PRO A 62 7.68 -1.77 14.21
N PRO A 63 6.78 -0.86 14.65
CA PRO A 63 7.02 -0.06 15.83
C PRO A 63 6.96 -0.94 17.09
N LEU A 64 7.30 -0.37 18.24
CA LEU A 64 7.17 -1.08 19.50
C LEU A 64 5.69 -1.37 19.79
N LYS A 65 5.34 -2.52 20.38
CA LYS A 65 3.94 -2.86 20.70
C LYS A 65 3.22 -1.87 21.63
N THR A 66 3.97 -1.02 22.33
CA THR A 66 3.44 0.04 23.19
C THR A 66 3.25 1.36 22.44
N ASP A 67 3.69 1.45 21.18
CA ASP A 67 3.51 2.62 20.33
C ASP A 67 2.05 2.69 19.90
N PRO A 68 1.38 3.84 20.04
CA PRO A 68 0.01 4.03 19.55
C PRO A 68 -0.17 3.72 18.06
N ASN A 69 0.91 3.83 17.26
CA ASN A 69 0.87 3.56 15.82
C ASN A 69 1.05 2.06 15.49
N TYR A 70 1.19 1.18 16.48
CA TYR A 70 1.38 -0.25 16.25
C TYR A 70 0.15 -0.88 15.58
N GLU A 71 -1.06 -0.54 16.03
CA GLU A 71 -2.30 -1.07 15.43
C GLU A 71 -2.46 -0.64 13.97
N ASP A 72 -2.15 0.62 13.67
CA ASP A 72 -2.18 1.13 12.29
C ASP A 72 -1.14 0.42 11.41
N TRP A 73 0.08 0.24 11.92
CA TRP A 73 1.13 -0.50 11.21
C TRP A 73 0.72 -1.96 10.98
N GLU A 74 0.13 -2.61 11.98
CA GLU A 74 -0.29 -4.02 11.93
C GLU A 74 -1.42 -4.22 10.91
N SER A 75 -2.44 -3.36 10.92
CA SER A 75 -3.53 -3.35 9.94
C SER A 75 -3.02 -3.19 8.50
N GLU A 76 -2.08 -2.26 8.30
CA GLU A 76 -1.47 -2.01 6.99
C GLU A 76 -0.58 -3.17 6.53
N ASN A 77 0.17 -3.77 7.45
CA ASN A 77 0.93 -4.99 7.20
C ASN A 77 0.02 -6.16 6.81
N ASP A 78 -1.08 -6.36 7.53
CA ASP A 78 -2.04 -7.44 7.27
C ASP A 78 -2.73 -7.27 5.91
N MET A 79 -3.07 -6.04 5.53
CA MET A 79 -3.60 -5.75 4.19
C MET A 79 -2.59 -6.10 3.08
N VAL A 80 -1.32 -5.76 3.28
CA VAL A 80 -0.25 -6.13 2.34
C VAL A 80 -0.11 -7.66 2.25
N MET A 81 -0.21 -8.37 3.37
CA MET A 81 -0.19 -9.84 3.38
C MET A 81 -1.39 -10.44 2.66
N ALA A 82 -2.60 -9.91 2.88
CA ALA A 82 -3.82 -10.35 2.20
C ALA A 82 -3.70 -10.22 0.68
N TRP A 83 -3.22 -9.07 0.20
CA TRP A 83 -2.93 -8.84 -1.21
C TRP A 83 -1.94 -9.85 -1.79
N LEU A 84 -0.84 -10.12 -1.08
CA LEU A 84 0.13 -11.12 -1.53
C LEU A 84 -0.49 -12.52 -1.57
N MET A 85 -1.25 -12.92 -0.55
CA MET A 85 -1.90 -14.23 -0.50
C MET A 85 -2.93 -14.41 -1.63
N ASP A 86 -3.75 -13.40 -1.88
CA ASP A 86 -4.74 -13.43 -2.97
C ASP A 86 -4.07 -13.52 -4.34
N SER A 87 -2.93 -12.84 -4.52
CA SER A 87 -2.18 -12.88 -5.77
C SER A 87 -1.52 -14.23 -6.08
N VAL A 88 -1.33 -15.10 -5.07
CA VAL A 88 -0.74 -16.43 -5.23
C VAL A 88 -1.81 -17.50 -5.44
N LYS A 89 -2.98 -17.36 -4.81
CA LYS A 89 -4.11 -18.29 -4.98
C LYS A 89 -4.63 -18.37 -6.41
N GLU A 90 -4.59 -17.26 -7.16
CA GLU A 90 -4.97 -17.26 -8.59
C GLU A 90 -4.00 -18.07 -9.47
N GLY A 91 -2.84 -18.47 -8.94
CA GLY A 91 -1.86 -19.27 -9.65
C GLY A 91 -1.95 -20.78 -9.45
N PHE A 92 -2.92 -21.27 -8.66
CA PHE A 92 -3.22 -22.69 -8.46
C PHE A 92 -4.66 -23.02 -8.89
N GLY A 93 -5.04 -22.56 -10.08
CA GLY A 93 -6.30 -22.91 -10.76
C GLY A 93 -6.11 -24.04 -11.76
#